data_AF-A0A0Q0H055-F1
#
_entry.id   AF-A0A0Q0H055-F1
#
_cell.length_a   1.000
_cell.length_b   1.000
_cell.length_c   1.000
_cell.angle_alpha   90.00
_cell.angle_beta   90.00
_cell.angle_gamma   90.00
#
_symmetry.space_group_name_H-M   'P 1'
#
loop_
_entity.id
_entity.type
_entity.pdbx_description
1 polymer ?
#
loop_
_entity_poly.entity_id
_entity_poly.type
_entity_poly.pdbx_seq_one_letter_code
_entity_poly.pdbx_strand_id
1 'polypeptide(L)'
;MKKVNLYGKWIISISLLIICGYVYLIQVNDNKQVIEETSAQMHFEINNTKHAIETLKPKASPAEDFETEKPIYTAILDKALLIRDKELRIKTISNHLLNWAKEAPLECVHWLSEQYKAPEHMLYISQVIHFLITDNLPVAGDIILNFEILHSDQSIVDDYLSSQVAVSPYDGIEWLNNLSNEKIKQEAELRLLQTWAKLGPMQLLNYLEVHTEIAGNNRHIIQHQLAQTLTKNNSKQVQDEFYSYPSSFQPNLAYSVISQWPEHELSDAREWIFTLEGEQSKYFAIKSYIDYTGTSSANMNELIEQIHSSKLRAHLLERLQ
;
A
#
# COMPACT_ATOMS: atom_id res chain seq x y z
N MET A 1 21.28 41.29 -43.72
CA MET A 1 20.29 41.53 -42.65
C MET A 1 19.68 40.20 -42.24
N LYS A 2 20.00 39.68 -41.04
CA LYS A 2 19.43 38.42 -40.51
C LYS A 2 18.06 38.74 -39.88
N LYS A 3 16.98 38.16 -40.40
CA LYS A 3 15.65 38.20 -39.78
C LYS A 3 15.68 37.32 -38.53
N VAL A 4 15.68 37.96 -37.36
CA VAL A 4 15.56 37.26 -36.07
C VAL A 4 14.12 36.80 -35.91
N ASN A 5 13.93 35.50 -35.72
CA ASN A 5 12.63 34.86 -35.64
C ASN A 5 11.98 35.14 -34.27
N LEU A 6 11.18 36.22 -34.19
CA LEU A 6 10.51 36.67 -32.96
C LEU A 6 9.43 35.70 -32.45
N TYR A 7 8.91 34.81 -33.30
CA TYR A 7 7.80 33.91 -32.95
C TYR A 7 8.18 32.84 -31.91
N GLY A 8 9.45 32.38 -31.90
CA GLY A 8 9.88 31.34 -30.97
C GLY A 8 9.91 31.80 -29.50
N LYS A 9 10.12 33.09 -29.25
CA LYS A 9 10.19 33.62 -27.87
C LYS A 9 8.80 33.75 -27.22
N TRP A 10 7.77 34.02 -28.01
CA TRP A 10 6.40 34.15 -27.51
C TRP A 10 5.81 32.81 -27.05
N ILE A 11 6.11 31.73 -27.76
CA ILE A 11 5.61 30.39 -27.42
C ILE A 11 6.18 29.92 -26.07
N ILE A 12 7.47 30.19 -25.80
CA ILE A 12 8.12 29.79 -24.54
C ILE A 12 7.52 30.54 -23.34
N SER A 13 7.22 31.84 -23.47
CA SER A 13 6.60 32.62 -22.39
C SER A 13 5.18 32.17 -22.06
N ILE A 14 4.38 31.78 -23.05
CA ILE A 14 3.00 31.31 -22.82
C ILE A 14 3.01 29.94 -22.12
N SER A 15 3.88 29.02 -22.54
CA SER A 15 4.00 27.71 -21.88
C SER A 15 4.42 27.82 -20.42
N LEU A 16 5.31 28.77 -20.08
CA LEU A 16 5.74 28.98 -18.70
C LEU A 16 4.61 29.51 -17.81
N LEU A 17 3.74 30.39 -18.33
CA LEU A 17 2.59 30.91 -17.61
C LEU A 17 1.52 29.84 -17.33
N ILE A 18 1.30 28.92 -18.28
CA ILE A 18 0.36 27.80 -18.10
C ILE A 18 0.85 26.86 -16.99
N ILE A 19 2.16 26.55 -16.96
CA ILE A 19 2.75 25.69 -15.94
C ILE A 19 2.67 26.36 -14.55
N CYS A 20 2.98 27.64 -14.43
CA CYS A 20 2.85 28.36 -13.16
C CYS A 20 1.39 28.44 -12.66
N GLY A 21 0.41 28.59 -13.57
CA GLY A 21 -1.01 28.57 -13.22
C GLY A 21 -1.48 27.22 -12.68
N TYR A 22 -0.98 26.12 -13.25
CA TYR A 22 -1.30 24.76 -12.81
C TYR A 22 -0.75 24.45 -11.41
N VAL A 23 0.49 24.88 -11.12
CA VAL A 23 1.11 24.70 -9.79
C VAL A 23 0.35 25.49 -8.72
N TYR A 24 -0.12 26.70 -9.04
CA TYR A 24 -0.90 27.52 -8.11
C TYR A 24 -2.28 26.91 -7.80
N LEU A 25 -2.97 26.35 -8.81
CA LEU A 25 -4.27 25.69 -8.61
C LEU A 25 -4.17 24.43 -7.74
N ILE A 26 -3.09 23.66 -7.86
CA ILE A 26 -2.85 22.48 -7.00
C ILE A 26 -2.65 22.91 -5.54
N GLN A 27 -1.90 24.00 -5.29
CA GLN A 27 -1.67 24.49 -3.92
C GLN A 27 -2.91 25.08 -3.25
N VAL A 28 -3.86 25.66 -4.01
CA VAL A 28 -5.07 26.24 -3.43
C VAL A 28 -6.12 25.18 -3.07
N ASN A 29 -6.11 24.02 -3.73
CA ASN A 29 -7.10 22.97 -3.49
C ASN A 29 -6.84 22.15 -2.20
N ASP A 30 -5.65 22.28 -1.59
CA ASP A 30 -5.33 21.65 -0.29
C ASP A 30 -5.87 22.43 0.93
N ASN A 31 -6.44 23.62 0.73
CA ASN A 31 -7.07 24.38 1.82
C ASN A 31 -8.56 24.03 1.98
N LYS A 32 -8.77 22.86 2.60
CA LYS A 32 -9.84 22.50 3.56
C LYS A 32 -11.17 23.26 3.45
N GLN A 33 -12.18 22.57 2.90
CA GLN A 33 -13.52 22.61 3.48
C GLN A 33 -13.47 22.01 4.89
N VAL A 34 -13.65 22.87 5.89
CA VAL A 34 -13.91 22.48 7.27
C VAL A 34 -15.34 21.93 7.31
N ILE A 35 -15.48 20.62 7.42
CA ILE A 35 -16.71 19.98 7.86
C ILE A 35 -16.64 19.99 9.39
N GLU A 36 -17.49 20.79 10.04
CA GLU A 36 -17.73 20.71 11.48
C GLU A 36 -18.48 19.39 11.77
N GLU A 37 -17.73 18.34 12.09
CA GLU A 37 -18.29 17.14 12.70
C GLU A 37 -18.32 17.32 14.23
N THR A 38 -19.54 17.44 14.74
CA THR A 38 -19.87 17.37 16.16
C THR A 38 -19.56 15.96 16.69
N SER A 39 -18.37 15.77 17.26
CA SER A 39 -18.01 14.49 17.88
C SER A 39 -18.67 14.37 19.25
N ALA A 40 -19.54 13.36 19.39
CA ALA A 40 -19.97 12.87 20.69
C ALA A 40 -18.81 12.09 21.31
N GLN A 41 -18.24 12.61 22.39
CA GLN A 41 -17.27 11.89 23.22
C GLN A 41 -17.92 10.63 23.81
N MET A 42 -17.66 9.48 23.19
CA MET A 42 -17.95 8.18 23.77
C MET A 42 -16.67 7.71 24.47
N HIS A 43 -16.69 7.71 25.80
CA HIS A 43 -15.60 7.18 26.62
C HIS A 43 -15.53 5.65 26.44
N PHE A 44 -14.60 5.18 25.60
CA PHE A 44 -14.18 3.79 25.60
C PHE A 44 -13.02 3.62 26.59
N GLU A 45 -13.29 2.86 27.65
CA GLU A 45 -12.29 2.40 28.61
C GLU A 45 -11.50 1.25 27.93
N ILE A 46 -10.44 1.59 27.21
CA ILE A 46 -9.53 0.61 26.61
C ILE A 46 -8.70 0.03 27.74
N ASN A 47 -8.94 -1.25 28.06
CA ASN A 47 -8.08 -2.04 28.92
C ASN A 47 -6.69 -2.13 28.28
N ASN A 48 -5.80 -1.28 28.79
CA ASN A 48 -4.43 -1.12 28.36
C ASN A 48 -3.64 -2.35 28.84
N THR A 49 -3.62 -3.42 28.05
CA THR A 49 -2.76 -4.58 28.28
C THR A 49 -1.33 -4.13 28.01
N LYS A 50 -0.71 -3.58 29.05
CA LYS A 50 0.68 -3.16 29.09
C LYS A 50 1.55 -4.39 28.86
N HIS A 51 1.88 -4.69 27.60
CA HIS A 51 2.97 -5.59 27.27
C HIS A 51 4.22 -4.97 27.88
N ALA A 52 4.65 -5.55 29.00
CA ALA A 52 5.93 -5.24 29.60
C ALA A 52 6.98 -5.62 28.56
N ILE A 53 7.58 -4.61 27.92
CA ILE A 53 8.88 -4.76 27.28
C ILE A 53 9.84 -5.12 28.41
N GLU A 54 10.00 -6.42 28.62
CA GLU A 54 10.98 -6.97 29.53
C GLU A 54 12.33 -6.64 28.89
N THR A 55 12.85 -5.47 29.28
CA THR A 55 14.23 -5.08 29.02
C THR A 55 15.10 -6.17 29.63
N LEU A 56 15.56 -7.09 28.78
CA LEU A 56 16.62 -8.04 29.08
C LEU A 56 17.84 -7.21 29.48
N LYS A 57 17.94 -6.87 30.76
CA LYS A 57 19.17 -6.37 31.35
C LYS A 57 20.18 -7.50 31.26
N PRO A 58 21.27 -7.36 30.48
CA PRO A 58 22.31 -8.36 30.47
C PRO A 58 22.83 -8.50 31.90
N LYS A 59 22.71 -9.70 32.44
CA LYS A 59 23.28 -10.07 33.74
C LYS A 59 24.78 -9.86 33.61
N ALA A 60 25.31 -8.82 34.26
CA ALA A 60 26.72 -8.49 34.25
C ALA A 60 27.51 -9.66 34.84
N SER A 61 28.03 -10.50 33.96
CA SER A 61 29.02 -11.52 34.29
C SER A 61 30.37 -10.81 34.43
N PRO A 62 31.25 -11.24 35.35
CA PRO A 62 32.57 -10.63 35.52
C PRO A 62 33.36 -10.73 34.21
N ALA A 63 33.96 -9.62 33.81
CA ALA A 63 34.86 -9.54 32.66
C ALA A 63 36.12 -10.37 32.94
N GLU A 64 36.10 -11.63 32.52
CA GLU A 64 37.32 -12.35 32.16
C GLU A 64 37.73 -11.86 30.77
N ASP A 65 38.97 -11.39 30.65
CA ASP A 65 39.65 -11.05 29.41
C ASP A 65 39.78 -12.30 28.53
N PHE A 66 38.68 -12.74 27.94
CA PHE A 66 38.72 -13.58 26.76
C PHE A 66 39.02 -12.63 25.60
N GLU A 67 40.20 -12.73 25.02
CA GLU A 67 40.39 -12.33 23.63
C GLU A 67 39.32 -13.07 22.82
N THR A 68 38.19 -12.40 22.58
CA THR A 68 37.06 -12.98 21.85
C THR A 68 37.56 -13.26 20.46
N GLU A 69 37.88 -14.53 20.21
CA GLU A 69 38.31 -15.04 18.93
C GLU A 69 37.39 -14.47 17.87
N LYS A 70 37.96 -13.74 16.89
CA LYS A 70 37.17 -13.08 15.86
C LYS A 70 36.17 -14.10 15.28
N PRO A 71 34.87 -13.77 15.17
CA PRO A 71 33.88 -14.73 14.69
C PRO A 71 34.34 -15.31 13.36
N ILE A 72 34.30 -16.64 13.22
CA ILE A 72 34.80 -17.40 12.05
C ILE A 72 34.35 -16.75 10.73
N TYR A 73 33.11 -16.24 10.69
CA TYR A 73 32.54 -15.54 9.53
C TYR A 73 33.30 -14.27 9.12
N THR A 74 33.76 -13.45 10.06
CA THR A 74 34.46 -12.19 9.75
C THR A 74 35.78 -12.46 9.00
N ALA A 75 36.55 -13.46 9.43
CA ALA A 75 37.79 -13.84 8.78
C ALA A 75 37.57 -14.41 7.36
N ILE A 76 36.46 -15.10 7.13
CA ILE A 76 36.07 -15.61 5.81
C ILE A 76 35.68 -14.45 4.89
N LEU A 77 34.88 -13.51 5.39
CA LEU A 77 34.40 -12.35 4.63
C LEU A 77 35.55 -11.39 4.29
N ASP A 78 36.49 -11.15 5.21
CA ASP A 78 37.69 -10.36 4.97
C ASP A 78 38.51 -10.92 3.79
N LYS A 79 38.64 -12.25 3.70
CA LYS A 79 39.30 -12.91 2.56
C LYS A 79 38.49 -12.78 1.28
N ALA A 80 37.17 -12.93 1.35
CA ALA A 80 36.29 -12.81 0.19
C ALA A 80 36.28 -11.38 -0.40
N LEU A 81 36.43 -10.35 0.44
CA LEU A 81 36.57 -8.96 0.00
C LEU A 81 37.80 -8.70 -0.89
N LEU A 82 38.84 -9.55 -0.80
CA LEU A 82 40.05 -9.45 -1.63
C LEU A 82 39.87 -10.03 -3.04
N ILE A 83 38.75 -10.69 -3.34
CA ILE A 83 38.47 -11.25 -4.66
C ILE A 83 38.33 -10.10 -5.68
N ARG A 84 39.20 -10.09 -6.69
CA ARG A 84 39.23 -9.05 -7.74
C ARG A 84 38.03 -9.10 -8.67
N ASP A 85 37.59 -10.32 -9.02
CA ASP A 85 36.43 -10.54 -9.86
C ASP A 85 35.15 -10.15 -9.12
N LYS A 86 34.41 -9.18 -9.65
CA LYS A 86 33.26 -8.59 -8.96
C LYS A 86 32.12 -9.59 -8.77
N GLU A 87 31.79 -10.36 -9.80
CA GLU A 87 30.66 -11.30 -9.76
C GLU A 87 30.94 -12.46 -8.80
N LEU A 88 32.15 -13.02 -8.87
CA LEU A 88 32.60 -14.05 -7.96
C LEU A 88 32.66 -13.54 -6.52
N ARG A 89 33.14 -12.30 -6.30
CA ARG A 89 33.17 -11.66 -4.98
C ARG A 89 31.76 -11.56 -4.40
N ILE A 90 30.82 -10.98 -5.16
CA ILE A 90 29.43 -10.83 -4.74
C ILE A 90 28.85 -12.19 -4.37
N LYS A 91 28.93 -13.17 -5.27
CA LYS A 91 28.39 -14.51 -5.03
C LYS A 91 28.98 -15.16 -3.79
N THR A 92 30.30 -15.06 -3.60
CA THR A 92 31.01 -15.67 -2.46
C THR A 92 30.59 -15.02 -1.15
N ILE A 93 30.60 -13.68 -1.09
CA ILE A 93 30.20 -12.92 0.09
C ILE A 93 28.73 -13.20 0.44
N SER A 94 27.83 -13.10 -0.53
CA SER A 94 26.41 -13.39 -0.36
C SER A 94 26.17 -14.78 0.23
N ASN A 95 26.82 -15.83 -0.31
CA ASN A 95 26.66 -17.19 0.22
C ASN A 95 27.11 -17.31 1.68
N HIS A 96 28.21 -16.66 2.06
CA HIS A 96 28.69 -16.67 3.43
C HIS A 96 27.77 -15.89 4.38
N LEU A 97 27.24 -14.74 3.93
CA LEU A 97 26.29 -13.95 4.70
C LEU A 97 24.97 -14.70 4.92
N LEU A 98 24.46 -15.41 3.90
CA LEU A 98 23.24 -16.21 4.05
C LEU A 98 23.43 -17.36 5.04
N ASN A 99 24.61 -17.99 5.09
CA ASN A 99 24.91 -19.00 6.10
C ASN A 99 25.06 -18.38 7.49
N TRP A 100 25.72 -17.22 7.59
CA TRP A 100 25.84 -16.51 8.86
C TRP A 100 24.47 -16.07 9.40
N ALA A 101 23.61 -15.51 8.54
CA ALA A 101 22.28 -15.04 8.92
C ALA A 101 21.37 -16.15 9.45
N LYS A 102 21.57 -17.40 9.05
CA LYS A 102 20.86 -18.57 9.62
C LYS A 102 21.22 -18.84 11.07
N GLU A 103 22.47 -18.60 11.44
CA GLU A 103 23.00 -18.94 12.76
C GLU A 103 22.94 -17.75 13.73
N ALA A 104 23.22 -16.55 13.24
CA ALA A 104 23.39 -15.33 14.02
C ALA A 104 22.97 -14.08 13.20
N PRO A 105 21.66 -13.88 12.98
CA PRO A 105 21.13 -12.85 12.08
C PRO A 105 21.45 -11.42 12.52
N LEU A 106 21.38 -11.12 13.82
CA LEU A 106 21.65 -9.79 14.35
C LEU A 106 23.13 -9.41 14.16
N GLU A 107 24.03 -10.34 14.47
CA GLU A 107 25.47 -10.17 14.31
C GLU A 107 25.85 -9.99 12.83
N CYS A 108 25.23 -10.78 11.94
CA CYS A 108 25.43 -10.66 10.51
C CYS A 108 25.04 -9.27 9.97
N VAL A 109 23.88 -8.74 10.38
CA VAL A 109 23.41 -7.43 9.91
C VAL A 109 24.17 -6.28 10.58
N HIS A 110 24.55 -6.43 11.86
CA HIS A 110 25.46 -5.49 12.52
C HIS A 110 26.78 -5.38 11.76
N TRP A 111 27.42 -6.51 11.43
CA TRP A 111 28.64 -6.50 10.63
C TRP A 111 28.43 -5.83 9.28
N LEU A 112 27.32 -6.12 8.59
CA LEU A 112 27.00 -5.47 7.32
C LEU A 112 26.91 -3.95 7.46
N SER A 113 26.25 -3.44 8.51
CA SER A 113 26.12 -2.00 8.75
C SER A 113 27.46 -1.27 8.90
N GLU A 114 28.51 -1.96 9.37
CA GLU A 114 29.86 -1.42 9.45
C GLU A 114 30.56 -1.35 8.07
N GLN A 115 30.08 -2.09 7.08
CA GLN A 115 30.64 -2.16 5.72
C GLN A 115 30.06 -1.11 4.76
N TYR A 116 29.48 -0.02 5.26
CA TYR A 116 28.81 1.02 4.45
C TYR A 116 29.67 1.64 3.33
N LYS A 117 31.00 1.49 3.38
CA LYS A 117 31.94 1.96 2.34
C LYS A 117 32.05 1.01 1.14
N ALA A 118 31.61 -0.23 1.26
CA ALA A 118 31.66 -1.19 0.17
C ALA A 118 30.59 -0.84 -0.89
N PRO A 119 30.95 -0.79 -2.19
CA PRO A 119 30.00 -0.37 -3.22
C PRO A 119 28.83 -1.35 -3.39
N GLU A 120 28.98 -2.61 -2.97
CA GLU A 120 27.93 -3.63 -3.00
C GLU A 120 27.18 -3.80 -1.66
N HIS A 121 27.44 -2.96 -0.67
CA HIS A 121 26.87 -3.06 0.68
C HIS A 121 25.33 -3.22 0.70
N MET A 122 24.60 -2.35 -0.01
CA MET A 122 23.14 -2.40 -0.04
C MET A 122 22.61 -3.69 -0.68
N LEU A 123 23.33 -4.23 -1.66
CA LEU A 123 22.99 -5.51 -2.29
C LEU A 123 23.07 -6.64 -1.27
N TYR A 124 24.13 -6.66 -0.45
CA TYR A 124 24.30 -7.68 0.58
C TYR A 124 23.25 -7.58 1.68
N ILE A 125 22.95 -6.37 2.16
CA ILE A 125 21.88 -6.20 3.15
C ILE A 125 20.55 -6.66 2.58
N SER A 126 20.16 -6.20 1.39
CA SER A 126 18.90 -6.59 0.76
C SER A 126 18.78 -8.12 0.69
N GLN A 127 19.80 -8.83 0.22
CA GLN A 127 19.78 -10.29 0.15
C GLN A 127 19.61 -10.98 1.50
N VAL A 128 20.29 -10.50 2.54
CA VAL A 128 20.15 -11.04 3.90
C VAL A 128 18.75 -10.79 4.43
N ILE A 129 18.21 -9.58 4.26
CA ILE A 129 16.86 -9.25 4.73
C ILE A 129 15.80 -10.06 3.98
N HIS A 130 15.87 -10.19 2.65
CA HIS A 130 14.98 -11.03 1.87
C HIS A 130 15.00 -12.49 2.31
N PHE A 131 16.20 -13.01 2.60
CA PHE A 131 16.36 -14.34 3.18
C PHE A 131 15.64 -14.45 4.54
N LEU A 132 15.85 -13.49 5.44
CA LEU A 132 15.22 -13.49 6.77
C LEU A 132 13.71 -13.30 6.70
N ILE A 133 13.17 -12.50 5.79
CA ILE A 133 11.72 -12.36 5.57
C ILE A 133 11.09 -13.74 5.28
N THR A 134 11.79 -14.59 4.52
CA THR A 134 11.33 -15.93 4.17
C THR A 134 11.56 -16.96 5.28
N ASP A 135 12.70 -16.89 5.96
CA ASP A 135 13.16 -17.92 6.90
C ASP A 135 12.72 -17.64 8.35
N ASN A 136 12.75 -16.38 8.79
CA ASN A 136 12.47 -15.96 10.16
C ASN A 136 11.89 -14.53 10.19
N LEU A 137 10.61 -14.43 9.83
CA LEU A 137 9.90 -13.16 9.67
C LEU A 137 9.96 -12.24 10.90
N PRO A 138 9.74 -12.70 12.16
CA PRO A 138 9.85 -11.82 13.33
C PRO A 138 11.24 -11.16 13.46
N VAL A 139 12.31 -11.94 13.26
CA VAL A 139 13.69 -11.42 13.33
C VAL A 139 13.97 -10.42 12.20
N ALA A 140 13.43 -10.65 11.00
CA ALA A 140 13.52 -9.67 9.92
C ALA A 140 12.86 -8.35 10.31
N GLY A 141 11.67 -8.39 10.92
CA GLY A 141 10.94 -7.22 11.38
C GLY A 141 11.72 -6.41 12.42
N ASP A 142 12.30 -7.09 13.42
CA ASP A 142 13.14 -6.45 14.44
C ASP A 142 14.38 -5.79 13.83
N ILE A 143 15.05 -6.47 12.90
CA ILE A 143 16.22 -5.93 12.22
C ILE A 143 15.83 -4.70 11.40
N ILE A 144 14.76 -4.75 10.60
CA ILE A 144 14.36 -3.61 9.78
C ILE A 144 14.11 -2.37 10.65
N LEU A 145 13.47 -2.51 11.82
CA LEU A 145 13.21 -1.39 12.75
C LEU A 145 14.44 -0.85 13.47
N ASN A 146 15.46 -1.68 13.69
CA ASN A 146 16.67 -1.29 14.44
C ASN A 146 17.75 -0.66 13.54
N PHE A 147 17.64 -0.78 12.22
CA PHE A 147 18.64 -0.27 11.29
C PHE A 147 18.04 0.82 10.40
N GLU A 148 18.25 2.08 10.77
CA GLU A 148 17.65 3.27 10.13
C GLU A 148 17.87 3.34 8.61
N ILE A 149 18.99 2.81 8.11
CA ILE A 149 19.28 2.74 6.68
C ILE A 149 18.22 1.95 5.90
N LEU A 150 17.54 1.00 6.55
CA LEU A 150 16.48 0.19 5.95
C LEU A 150 15.13 0.91 5.94
N HIS A 151 14.93 1.91 6.80
CA HIS A 151 13.68 2.68 6.83
C HIS A 151 13.48 3.54 5.59
N SER A 152 14.50 3.68 4.74
CA SER A 152 14.44 4.41 3.48
C SER A 152 14.31 3.51 2.26
N ASP A 153 14.36 2.18 2.44
CA ASP A 153 14.22 1.20 1.37
C ASP A 153 12.78 0.68 1.32
N GLN A 154 11.96 1.32 0.47
CA GLN A 154 10.56 0.94 0.28
C GLN A 154 10.40 -0.52 -0.15
N SER A 155 11.33 -1.08 -0.92
CA SER A 155 11.21 -2.47 -1.40
C SER A 155 11.29 -3.45 -0.23
N ILE A 156 12.26 -3.27 0.66
CA ILE A 156 12.42 -4.12 1.84
C ILE A 156 11.19 -4.04 2.76
N VAL A 157 10.68 -2.82 2.99
CA VAL A 157 9.48 -2.60 3.80
C VAL A 157 8.26 -3.29 3.17
N ASP A 158 8.08 -3.17 1.87
CA ASP A 158 6.97 -3.79 1.14
C ASP A 158 7.04 -5.32 1.15
N ASP A 159 8.22 -5.89 0.97
CA ASP A 159 8.42 -7.35 0.97
C ASP A 159 8.16 -7.94 2.37
N TYR A 160 8.62 -7.24 3.41
CA TYR A 160 8.32 -7.61 4.80
C TYR A 160 6.81 -7.54 5.06
N LEU A 161 6.16 -6.42 4.76
CA LEU A 161 4.73 -6.25 5.02
C LEU A 161 3.87 -7.20 4.20
N SER A 162 4.25 -7.50 2.97
CA SER A 162 3.55 -8.50 2.14
C SER A 162 3.57 -9.89 2.79
N SER A 163 4.70 -10.25 3.41
CA SER A 163 4.84 -11.50 4.16
C SER A 163 4.10 -11.45 5.51
N GLN A 164 4.18 -10.32 6.21
CA GLN A 164 3.54 -10.12 7.51
C GLN A 164 2.02 -10.15 7.41
N VAL A 165 1.42 -9.53 6.39
CA VAL A 165 -0.03 -9.56 6.16
C VAL A 165 -0.56 -10.98 5.95
N ALA A 166 0.24 -11.87 5.35
CA ALA A 166 -0.13 -13.26 5.18
C ALA A 166 -0.15 -14.05 6.51
N VAL A 167 0.56 -13.57 7.54
CA VAL A 167 0.63 -14.19 8.87
C VAL A 167 -0.34 -13.51 9.85
N SER A 168 -0.16 -12.20 10.08
CA SER A 168 -1.00 -11.35 10.92
C SER A 168 -1.00 -9.92 10.38
N PRO A 169 -2.09 -9.46 9.73
CA PRO A 169 -2.18 -8.09 9.22
C PRO A 169 -2.18 -7.05 10.34
N TYR A 170 -2.72 -7.37 11.52
CA TYR A 170 -2.73 -6.47 12.67
C TYR A 170 -1.33 -6.22 13.22
N ASP A 171 -0.50 -7.27 13.34
CA ASP A 171 0.91 -7.13 13.71
C ASP A 171 1.67 -6.31 12.66
N GLY A 172 1.28 -6.42 11.37
CA GLY A 172 1.81 -5.57 10.30
C GLY A 172 1.52 -4.09 10.52
N ILE A 173 0.30 -3.74 10.95
CA ILE A 173 -0.08 -2.36 11.30
C ILE A 173 0.68 -1.87 12.54
N GLU A 174 0.80 -2.70 13.58
CA GLU A 174 1.59 -2.36 14.77
C GLU A 174 3.06 -2.12 14.42
N TRP A 175 3.66 -3.03 13.65
CA TRP A 175 5.03 -2.91 13.18
C TRP A 175 5.25 -1.63 12.37
N LEU A 176 4.32 -1.32 11.45
CA LEU A 176 4.35 -0.11 10.64
C LEU A 176 4.35 1.17 11.50
N ASN A 177 3.66 1.15 12.65
CA ASN A 177 3.64 2.28 13.58
C ASN A 177 4.98 2.57 14.25
N ASN A 178 5.91 1.62 14.25
CA ASN A 178 7.26 1.77 14.78
C ASN A 178 8.27 2.35 13.76
N LEU A 179 7.89 2.51 12.49
CA LEU A 179 8.75 3.16 11.50
C LEU A 179 8.90 4.65 11.78
N SER A 180 10.15 5.12 11.81
CA SER A 180 10.47 6.54 12.03
C SER A 180 10.29 7.43 10.79
N ASN A 181 10.35 6.85 9.58
CA ASN A 181 10.21 7.57 8.32
C ASN A 181 8.72 7.69 7.94
N GLU A 182 8.11 8.84 8.25
CA GLU A 182 6.68 9.08 8.02
C GLU A 182 6.25 8.94 6.55
N LYS A 183 7.12 9.32 5.60
CA LYS A 183 6.79 9.19 4.17
C LYS A 183 6.68 7.72 3.76
N ILE A 184 7.69 6.92 4.12
CA ILE A 184 7.71 5.48 3.83
C ILE A 184 6.57 4.79 4.58
N LYS A 185 6.29 5.21 5.82
CA LYS A 185 5.17 4.70 6.62
C LYS A 185 3.82 4.86 5.91
N GLN A 186 3.51 6.05 5.38
CA GLN A 186 2.24 6.31 4.68
C GLN A 186 2.11 5.51 3.38
N GLU A 187 3.20 5.41 2.60
CA GLU A 187 3.22 4.63 1.36
C GLU A 187 3.06 3.12 1.65
N ALA A 188 3.73 2.64 2.69
CA ALA A 188 3.68 1.26 3.15
C ALA A 188 2.31 0.89 3.77
N GLU A 189 1.65 1.81 4.48
CA GLU A 189 0.28 1.62 4.98
C GLU A 189 -0.69 1.29 3.85
N LEU A 190 -0.65 2.08 2.77
CA LEU A 190 -1.50 1.86 1.62
C LEU A 190 -1.23 0.48 1.00
N ARG A 191 0.04 0.11 0.80
CA ARG A 191 0.43 -1.18 0.21
C ARG A 191 0.05 -2.37 1.10
N LEU A 192 0.18 -2.22 2.42
CA LEU A 192 -0.27 -3.21 3.40
C LEU A 192 -1.76 -3.45 3.26
N LEU A 193 -2.58 -2.39 3.31
CA LEU A 193 -4.04 -2.48 3.22
C LEU A 193 -4.48 -3.04 1.85
N GLN A 194 -3.79 -2.67 0.76
CA GLN A 194 -4.01 -3.26 -0.57
C GLN A 194 -3.69 -4.76 -0.59
N THR A 195 -2.60 -5.19 0.05
CA THR A 195 -2.24 -6.62 0.14
C THR A 195 -3.24 -7.38 1.01
N TRP A 196 -3.68 -6.78 2.11
CA TRP A 196 -4.69 -7.34 2.99
C TRP A 196 -6.03 -7.51 2.26
N ALA A 197 -6.39 -6.57 1.37
CA ALA A 197 -7.60 -6.69 0.54
C ALA A 197 -7.59 -7.97 -0.32
N LYS A 198 -6.41 -8.40 -0.77
CA LYS A 198 -6.23 -9.62 -1.58
C LYS A 198 -6.27 -10.89 -0.75
N LEU A 199 -5.64 -10.89 0.43
CA LEU A 199 -5.44 -12.09 1.25
C LEU A 199 -6.57 -12.35 2.26
N GLY A 200 -7.19 -11.28 2.78
CA GLY A 200 -8.21 -11.36 3.82
C GLY A 200 -9.28 -10.27 3.67
N PRO A 201 -10.05 -10.25 2.55
CA PRO A 201 -10.95 -9.15 2.22
C PRO A 201 -12.00 -8.86 3.31
N MET A 202 -12.61 -9.89 3.91
CA MET A 202 -13.62 -9.68 4.96
C MET A 202 -13.02 -9.12 6.26
N GLN A 203 -11.79 -9.52 6.61
CA GLN A 203 -11.10 -8.95 7.77
C GLN A 203 -10.76 -7.48 7.54
N LEU A 204 -10.28 -7.14 6.34
CA LEU A 204 -10.02 -5.75 5.98
C LEU A 204 -11.31 -4.91 5.97
N LEU A 205 -12.42 -5.45 5.48
CA LEU A 205 -13.71 -4.73 5.51
C LEU A 205 -14.08 -4.33 6.95
N ASN A 206 -14.04 -5.30 7.87
CA ASN A 206 -14.29 -5.07 9.30
C ASN A 206 -13.31 -4.04 9.90
N TYR A 207 -12.04 -4.10 9.50
CA TYR A 207 -11.03 -3.12 9.92
C TYR A 207 -11.39 -1.71 9.47
N LEU A 208 -11.78 -1.53 8.20
CA LEU A 208 -12.14 -0.23 7.62
C LEU A 208 -13.41 0.38 8.22
N GLU A 209 -14.33 -0.43 8.75
CA GLU A 209 -15.53 0.05 9.44
C GLU A 209 -15.20 0.76 10.75
N VAL A 210 -14.19 0.27 11.48
CA VAL A 210 -13.81 0.82 12.78
C VAL A 210 -12.78 1.93 12.66
N HIS A 211 -11.89 1.86 11.67
CA HIS A 211 -10.78 2.81 11.50
C HIS A 211 -11.15 3.89 10.50
N THR A 212 -11.88 4.91 10.94
CA THR A 212 -12.38 6.03 10.10
C THR A 212 -11.31 7.07 9.74
N GLU A 213 -10.18 7.06 10.43
CA GLU A 213 -9.06 8.01 10.30
C GLU A 213 -8.24 7.87 9.00
N ILE A 214 -8.38 6.75 8.28
CA ILE A 214 -7.72 6.57 6.97
C ILE A 214 -8.20 7.64 6.01
N ALA A 215 -7.25 8.39 5.43
CA ALA A 215 -7.52 9.50 4.52
C ALA A 215 -8.47 9.08 3.38
N GLY A 216 -9.43 9.95 3.06
CA GLY A 216 -10.54 9.61 2.14
C GLY A 216 -10.11 9.06 0.78
N ASN A 217 -9.05 9.61 0.18
CA ASN A 217 -8.52 9.10 -1.10
C ASN A 217 -7.95 7.67 -0.96
N ASN A 218 -7.16 7.42 0.09
CA ASN A 218 -6.60 6.09 0.35
C ASN A 218 -7.71 5.08 0.65
N ARG A 219 -8.68 5.46 1.51
CA ARG A 219 -9.87 4.65 1.79
C ARG A 219 -10.59 4.27 0.50
N HIS A 220 -10.81 5.23 -0.40
CA HIS A 220 -11.49 4.97 -1.67
C HIS A 220 -10.71 3.96 -2.53
N ILE A 221 -9.39 4.13 -2.67
CA ILE A 221 -8.52 3.19 -3.40
C ILE A 221 -8.62 1.77 -2.81
N ILE A 222 -8.52 1.66 -1.48
CA ILE A 222 -8.56 0.37 -0.79
C ILE A 222 -9.94 -0.29 -0.94
N GLN A 223 -11.02 0.47 -0.74
CA GLN A 223 -12.39 -0.04 -0.92
C GLN A 223 -12.65 -0.48 -2.35
N HIS A 224 -12.16 0.26 -3.34
CA HIS A 224 -12.29 -0.15 -4.74
C HIS A 224 -11.59 -1.48 -5.01
N GLN A 225 -10.34 -1.64 -4.55
CA GLN A 225 -9.59 -2.89 -4.69
C GLN A 225 -10.22 -4.05 -3.91
N LEU A 226 -10.76 -3.78 -2.72
CA LEU A 226 -11.48 -4.74 -1.90
C LEU A 226 -12.75 -5.24 -2.61
N ALA A 227 -13.54 -4.33 -3.19
CA ALA A 227 -14.72 -4.65 -3.97
C ALA A 227 -14.38 -5.52 -5.19
N GLN A 228 -13.32 -5.18 -5.91
CA GLN A 228 -12.79 -5.96 -7.03
C GLN A 228 -12.41 -7.38 -6.61
N THR A 229 -11.73 -7.51 -5.47
CA THR A 229 -11.31 -8.82 -4.94
C THR A 229 -12.50 -9.68 -4.54
N LEU A 230 -13.46 -9.13 -3.79
CA LEU A 230 -14.67 -9.85 -3.38
C LEU A 230 -15.47 -10.35 -4.59
N THR A 231 -15.69 -9.46 -5.56
CA THR A 231 -16.45 -9.78 -6.78
C THR A 231 -15.74 -10.84 -7.62
N LYS A 232 -14.41 -10.74 -7.76
CA LYS A 232 -13.61 -11.71 -8.52
C LYS A 232 -13.67 -13.11 -7.92
N ASN A 233 -13.73 -13.20 -6.59
CA ASN A 233 -13.76 -14.48 -5.89
C ASN A 233 -15.15 -15.14 -5.99
N ASN A 234 -16.25 -14.37 -5.87
CA ASN A 234 -17.61 -14.90 -5.98
C ASN A 234 -18.65 -13.81 -6.31
N SER A 235 -18.75 -13.40 -7.58
CA SER A 235 -19.63 -12.31 -8.02
C SER A 235 -21.11 -12.57 -7.68
N LYS A 236 -21.59 -13.80 -7.83
CA LYS A 236 -22.98 -14.17 -7.53
C LYS A 236 -23.30 -14.02 -6.04
N GLN A 237 -22.44 -14.52 -5.16
CA GLN A 237 -22.65 -14.34 -3.72
C GLN A 237 -22.65 -12.84 -3.34
N VAL A 238 -21.75 -12.05 -3.93
CA VAL A 238 -21.70 -10.59 -3.71
C VAL A 238 -23.00 -9.92 -4.13
N GLN A 239 -23.63 -10.37 -5.23
CA GLN A 239 -24.94 -9.86 -5.66
C GLN A 239 -26.06 -10.25 -4.68
N ASP A 240 -26.10 -11.53 -4.27
CA ASP A 240 -27.13 -12.06 -3.36
C ASP A 240 -27.03 -11.41 -1.96
N GLU A 241 -25.82 -11.12 -1.51
CA GLU A 241 -25.53 -10.55 -0.19
C GLU A 241 -25.31 -9.03 -0.22
N PHE A 242 -25.56 -8.35 -1.35
CA PHE A 242 -25.19 -6.94 -1.58
C PHE A 242 -25.57 -6.00 -0.43
N TYR A 243 -26.79 -6.15 0.11
CA TYR A 243 -27.30 -5.29 1.18
C TYR A 243 -26.80 -5.64 2.58
N SER A 244 -26.10 -6.76 2.75
CA SER A 244 -25.43 -7.11 4.01
C SER A 244 -24.11 -6.35 4.21
N TYR A 245 -23.54 -5.80 3.15
CA TYR A 245 -22.33 -4.99 3.22
C TYR A 245 -22.63 -3.57 3.72
N PRO A 246 -21.66 -2.89 4.35
CA PRO A 246 -21.83 -1.51 4.82
C PRO A 246 -22.27 -0.57 3.70
N SER A 247 -23.24 0.30 4.00
CA SER A 247 -23.80 1.25 3.01
C SER A 247 -22.74 2.17 2.40
N SER A 248 -21.68 2.51 3.13
CA SER A 248 -20.54 3.28 2.63
C SER A 248 -19.66 2.52 1.63
N PHE A 249 -19.72 1.18 1.64
CA PHE A 249 -18.95 0.30 0.77
C PHE A 249 -19.74 -0.13 -0.49
N GLN A 250 -21.06 -0.21 -0.38
CA GLN A 250 -21.98 -0.63 -1.46
C GLN A 250 -21.75 0.07 -2.81
N PRO A 251 -21.44 1.38 -2.92
CA PRO A 251 -21.18 2.01 -4.21
C PRO A 251 -19.96 1.43 -4.95
N ASN A 252 -18.86 1.17 -4.23
CA ASN A 252 -17.67 0.54 -4.82
C ASN A 252 -17.97 -0.91 -5.22
N LEU A 253 -18.75 -1.61 -4.40
CA LEU A 253 -19.19 -2.97 -4.68
C LEU A 253 -20.08 -3.04 -5.93
N ALA A 254 -21.03 -2.11 -6.08
CA ALA A 254 -21.92 -2.03 -7.23
C ALA A 254 -21.17 -1.76 -8.53
N TYR A 255 -20.18 -0.85 -8.49
CA TYR A 255 -19.27 -0.64 -9.61
C TYR A 255 -18.52 -1.94 -9.96
N SER A 256 -17.94 -2.59 -8.97
CA SER A 256 -17.15 -3.81 -9.18
C SER A 256 -17.97 -4.95 -9.79
N VAL A 257 -19.18 -5.19 -9.27
CA VAL A 257 -20.10 -6.22 -9.79
C VAL A 257 -20.37 -6.03 -11.28
N ILE A 258 -20.70 -4.81 -11.70
CA ILE A 258 -20.99 -4.53 -13.11
C ILE A 258 -19.75 -4.64 -13.98
N SER A 259 -18.59 -4.13 -13.54
CA SER A 259 -17.35 -4.21 -14.32
C SER A 259 -16.85 -5.64 -14.59
N GLN A 260 -17.36 -6.62 -13.84
CA GLN A 260 -17.01 -8.04 -13.99
C GLN A 260 -18.17 -8.88 -14.54
N TRP A 261 -19.28 -8.24 -14.95
CA TRP A 261 -20.42 -8.95 -15.51
C TRP A 261 -20.04 -9.59 -16.86
N PRO A 262 -20.49 -10.81 -17.19
CA PRO A 262 -20.22 -11.40 -18.50
C PRO A 262 -20.84 -10.60 -19.65
N GLU A 263 -20.08 -10.37 -20.73
CA GLU A 263 -20.52 -9.58 -21.90
C GLU A 263 -21.83 -10.10 -22.53
N HIS A 264 -22.08 -11.41 -22.46
CA HIS A 264 -23.27 -12.04 -23.04
C HIS A 264 -24.50 -11.97 -22.12
N GLU A 265 -24.36 -11.44 -20.90
CA GLU A 265 -25.41 -11.34 -19.88
C GLU A 265 -25.72 -9.88 -19.51
N LEU A 266 -25.45 -8.93 -20.42
CA LEU A 266 -25.70 -7.50 -20.19
C LEU A 266 -27.17 -7.15 -19.92
N SER A 267 -28.12 -7.97 -20.40
CA SER A 267 -29.53 -7.83 -20.01
C SER A 267 -29.72 -7.98 -18.52
N ASP A 268 -29.06 -8.99 -17.94
CA ASP A 268 -29.22 -9.39 -16.54
C ASP A 268 -28.51 -8.37 -15.64
N ALA A 269 -27.37 -7.84 -16.10
CA ALA A 269 -26.69 -6.72 -15.46
C ALA A 269 -27.62 -5.51 -15.31
N ARG A 270 -28.34 -5.17 -16.39
CA ARG A 270 -29.29 -4.05 -16.40
C ARG A 270 -30.47 -4.32 -15.47
N GLU A 271 -31.03 -5.53 -15.48
CA GLU A 271 -32.09 -5.93 -14.55
C GLU A 271 -31.63 -5.78 -13.11
N TRP A 272 -30.43 -6.24 -12.78
CA TRP A 272 -29.84 -6.07 -11.45
C TRP A 272 -29.69 -4.59 -11.08
N ILE A 273 -29.22 -3.73 -11.99
CA ILE A 273 -29.15 -2.27 -11.75
C ILE A 273 -30.53 -1.67 -11.40
N PHE A 274 -31.61 -2.14 -12.04
CA PHE A 274 -32.96 -1.68 -11.71
C PHE A 274 -33.39 -2.09 -10.30
N THR A 275 -32.93 -3.25 -9.81
CA THR A 275 -33.21 -3.72 -8.44
C THR A 275 -32.42 -3.01 -7.34
N LEU A 276 -31.37 -2.26 -7.69
CA LEU A 276 -30.55 -1.56 -6.70
C LEU A 276 -31.34 -0.45 -5.99
N GLU A 277 -31.30 -0.47 -4.67
CA GLU A 277 -31.73 0.59 -3.78
C GLU A 277 -30.57 1.55 -3.51
N GLY A 278 -30.90 2.80 -3.15
CA GLY A 278 -29.92 3.84 -2.88
C GLY A 278 -29.35 4.50 -4.14
N GLU A 279 -29.32 5.83 -4.13
CA GLU A 279 -28.89 6.59 -5.31
C GLU A 279 -27.42 6.40 -5.66
N GLN A 280 -26.54 6.29 -4.65
CA GLN A 280 -25.09 6.15 -4.88
C GLN A 280 -24.75 4.80 -5.49
N SER A 281 -25.27 3.70 -4.93
CA SER A 281 -25.06 2.36 -5.46
C SER A 281 -25.54 2.25 -6.91
N LYS A 282 -26.75 2.74 -7.18
CA LYS A 282 -27.31 2.79 -8.55
C LYS A 282 -26.47 3.66 -9.49
N TYR A 283 -26.04 4.84 -9.06
CA TYR A 283 -25.18 5.72 -9.85
C TYR A 283 -23.85 5.04 -10.22
N PHE A 284 -23.17 4.40 -9.27
CA PHE A 284 -21.91 3.71 -9.53
C PHE A 284 -22.09 2.47 -10.41
N ALA A 285 -23.20 1.74 -10.27
CA ALA A 285 -23.52 0.62 -11.14
C ALA A 285 -23.76 1.08 -12.59
N ILE A 286 -24.56 2.13 -12.80
CA ILE A 286 -24.80 2.72 -14.13
C ILE A 286 -23.50 3.28 -14.71
N LYS A 287 -22.70 3.98 -13.90
CA LYS A 287 -21.38 4.47 -14.33
C LYS A 287 -20.50 3.33 -14.81
N SER A 288 -20.43 2.23 -14.07
CA SER A 288 -19.67 1.06 -14.50
C SER A 288 -20.24 0.42 -15.76
N TYR A 289 -21.55 0.40 -15.92
CA TYR A 289 -22.21 -0.14 -17.11
C TYR A 289 -21.83 0.70 -18.35
N ILE A 290 -21.85 2.03 -18.25
CA ILE A 290 -21.35 2.96 -19.29
C ILE A 290 -19.87 2.71 -19.58
N ASP A 291 -19.04 2.63 -18.54
CA ASP A 291 -17.60 2.39 -18.68
C ASP A 291 -17.32 1.06 -19.41
N TYR A 292 -18.17 0.05 -19.19
CA TYR A 292 -18.04 -1.29 -19.76
C TYR A 292 -18.58 -1.40 -21.19
N THR A 293 -19.77 -0.87 -21.48
CA THR A 293 -20.43 -1.00 -22.79
C THR A 293 -20.08 0.11 -23.76
N GLY A 294 -19.51 1.21 -23.27
CA GLY A 294 -19.37 2.46 -24.02
C GLY A 294 -20.70 3.19 -24.24
N THR A 295 -20.68 4.22 -25.08
CA THR A 295 -21.82 5.13 -25.32
C THR A 295 -22.87 4.57 -26.30
N SER A 296 -22.60 3.44 -26.95
CA SER A 296 -23.45 2.86 -28.00
C SER A 296 -24.53 1.90 -27.51
N SER A 297 -24.60 1.62 -26.20
CA SER A 297 -25.61 0.71 -25.67
C SER A 297 -27.01 1.32 -25.79
N ALA A 298 -27.93 0.57 -26.39
CA ALA A 298 -29.34 0.93 -26.37
C ALA A 298 -29.84 1.07 -24.92
N ASN A 299 -30.76 2.02 -24.69
CA ASN A 299 -31.47 2.23 -23.43
C ASN A 299 -30.63 2.81 -22.26
N MET A 300 -29.46 3.40 -22.52
CA MET A 300 -28.68 4.05 -21.44
C MET A 300 -29.44 5.20 -20.75
N ASN A 301 -30.21 5.98 -21.52
CA ASN A 301 -31.05 7.05 -20.98
C ASN A 301 -32.09 6.51 -19.99
N GLU A 302 -32.64 5.31 -20.22
CA GLU A 302 -33.62 4.69 -19.33
C GLU A 302 -33.00 4.38 -17.96
N LEU A 303 -31.78 3.84 -17.94
CA LEU A 303 -31.02 3.62 -16.70
C LEU A 303 -30.74 4.93 -15.97
N ILE A 304 -30.26 5.94 -16.70
CA ILE A 304 -29.90 7.26 -16.15
C ILE A 304 -31.11 7.96 -15.53
N GLU A 305 -32.30 7.83 -16.13
CA GLU A 305 -33.54 8.42 -15.61
C GLU A 305 -33.98 7.83 -14.26
N GLN A 306 -33.47 6.65 -13.88
CA GLN A 306 -33.72 6.05 -12.55
C GLN A 306 -32.99 6.78 -11.41
N ILE A 307 -32.07 7.71 -11.70
CA ILE A 307 -31.37 8.52 -10.70
C ILE A 307 -32.17 9.80 -10.45
N HIS A 308 -32.69 10.01 -9.23
CA HIS A 308 -33.51 11.19 -8.91
C HIS A 308 -32.65 12.46 -8.74
N SER A 309 -31.43 12.32 -8.21
CA SER A 309 -30.47 13.42 -8.14
C SER A 309 -30.11 13.95 -9.53
N SER A 310 -30.58 15.17 -9.84
CA SER A 310 -30.29 15.86 -11.09
C SER A 310 -28.79 16.07 -11.33
N LYS A 311 -28.00 16.27 -10.26
CA LYS A 311 -26.55 16.41 -10.33
C LYS A 311 -25.87 15.11 -10.80
N LEU A 312 -26.21 13.98 -10.17
CA LEU A 312 -25.65 12.68 -10.54
C LEU A 312 -26.07 12.28 -11.96
N ARG A 313 -27.33 12.55 -12.31
CA ARG A 313 -27.86 12.34 -13.66
C ARG A 313 -27.08 13.14 -14.71
N ALA A 314 -26.83 14.42 -14.45
CA ALA A 314 -26.04 15.27 -15.34
C ALA A 314 -24.62 14.73 -15.56
N HIS A 315 -23.96 14.22 -14.50
CA HIS A 315 -22.64 13.59 -14.63
C HIS A 315 -22.66 12.32 -15.48
N LEU A 316 -23.71 11.49 -15.38
CA LEU A 316 -23.84 10.31 -16.25
C LEU A 316 -24.10 10.70 -17.71
N LEU A 317 -24.91 11.74 -17.95
CA LEU A 317 -25.19 12.26 -19.30
C LEU A 317 -23.96 12.89 -19.95
N GLU A 318 -23.15 13.64 -19.21
CA GLU A 318 -21.88 14.20 -19.68
C GLU A 318 -20.93 13.09 -20.14
N ARG A 319 -20.94 11.95 -19.45
CA ARG A 319 -20.11 10.78 -19.77
C ARG A 319 -20.52 10.07 -21.08
N LEU A 320 -21.70 10.38 -21.63
CA LEU A 320 -22.16 9.84 -22.91
C LEU A 320 -21.75 10.69 -24.12
N GLN A 321 -21.17 11.87 -23.91
CA GLN A 321 -20.76 12.82 -24.96
C GLN A 321 -19.35 12.52 -25.45
#